data_AF-A0A554V952-F1
#
_entry.id   AF-A0A554V952-F1
#
_cell.length_a   1.000
_cell.length_b   1.000
_cell.length_c   1.000
_cell.angle_alpha   90.00
_cell.angle_beta   90.00
_cell.angle_gamma   90.00
#
_symmetry.space_group_name_H-M   'P 1'
#
loop_
_entity.id
_entity.type
_entity.pdbx_description
1 polymer ?
#
loop_
_entity_poly.entity_id
_entity_poly.type
_entity_poly.pdbx_seq_one_letter_code
_entity_poly.pdbx_strand_id
1 'polypeptide(L)'
;MLPFSLALATSATIVLTLLVGLYARRSATAAVEMRAKCRRHDAYVGELSRYIDSRRTLADVADTAGAAVNLGNTVTRSSHEVIAAIPFEVLENIPATSETAKAVREVHDATAAVVYDAIGTVNQALGAALRRRLTGKDQPEK
;
A
#
# COMPACT_ATOMS: atom_id res chain seq x y z
N MET A 1 -19.29 79.84 -19.06
CA MET A 1 -19.75 78.48 -18.68
C MET A 1 -18.80 77.36 -19.12
N LEU A 2 -18.01 77.51 -20.20
CA LEU A 2 -17.00 76.55 -20.67
C LEU A 2 -15.88 76.10 -19.68
N PRO A 3 -15.33 76.95 -18.80
CA PRO A 3 -14.22 76.51 -17.92
C PRO A 3 -14.67 75.52 -16.83
N PHE A 4 -15.93 75.61 -16.39
CA PHE A 4 -16.47 74.75 -15.35
C PHE A 4 -16.71 73.31 -15.86
N SER A 5 -17.21 73.15 -17.08
CA SER A 5 -17.39 71.83 -17.71
C SER A 5 -16.08 71.09 -17.96
N LEU A 6 -15.01 71.82 -18.32
CA LEU A 6 -13.69 71.23 -18.53
C LEU A 6 -13.08 70.73 -17.21
N ALA A 7 -13.21 71.51 -16.13
CA ALA A 7 -12.74 71.11 -14.81
C ALA A 7 -13.50 69.88 -14.26
N LEU A 8 -14.80 69.77 -14.56
CA LEU A 8 -15.60 68.60 -14.16
C LEU A 8 -15.18 67.32 -14.92
N ALA A 9 -14.88 67.46 -16.22
CA ALA A 9 -14.44 66.34 -17.05
C ALA A 9 -13.06 65.81 -16.63
N THR A 10 -12.12 66.71 -16.31
CA THR A 10 -10.77 66.30 -15.85
C THR A 10 -10.82 65.62 -14.49
N SER A 11 -11.59 66.16 -13.54
CA SER A 11 -11.77 65.55 -12.22
C SER A 11 -12.45 64.18 -12.31
N ALA A 12 -13.48 64.02 -13.15
CA ALA A 12 -14.10 62.71 -13.41
C ALA A 12 -13.11 61.69 -13.99
N THR A 13 -12.24 62.12 -14.91
CA THR A 13 -11.21 61.25 -15.52
C THR A 13 -10.17 60.81 -14.50
N ILE A 14 -9.73 61.72 -13.62
CA ILE A 14 -8.79 61.42 -12.54
C ILE A 14 -9.41 60.40 -11.58
N VAL A 15 -10.66 60.61 -11.16
CA VAL A 15 -11.38 59.68 -10.27
C VAL A 15 -11.52 58.31 -10.92
N LEU A 16 -11.91 58.24 -12.20
CA LEU A 16 -12.05 56.98 -12.92
C LEU A 16 -10.71 56.24 -13.02
N THR A 17 -9.64 56.95 -13.36
CA THR A 17 -8.29 56.37 -13.45
C THR A 17 -7.82 55.81 -12.10
N LEU A 18 -8.08 56.54 -11.01
CA LEU A 18 -7.77 56.07 -9.65
C LEU A 18 -8.58 54.82 -9.29
N LEU A 19 -9.87 54.78 -9.60
CA LEU A 19 -10.73 53.62 -9.35
C LEU A 19 -10.27 52.39 -10.14
N VAL A 20 -9.94 52.55 -11.42
CA VAL A 20 -9.38 51.48 -12.26
C VAL A 20 -8.05 50.99 -11.70
N GLY A 21 -7.17 51.91 -11.29
CA GLY A 21 -5.89 51.56 -10.67
C GLY A 21 -6.04 50.79 -9.37
N LEU A 22 -6.97 51.20 -8.49
CA LEU A 22 -7.29 50.49 -7.25
C LEU A 22 -7.90 49.11 -7.52
N TYR A 23 -8.81 49.01 -8.48
CA TYR A 23 -9.40 47.73 -8.89
C TYR A 23 -8.33 46.78 -9.45
N ALA A 24 -7.49 47.25 -10.37
CA ALA A 24 -6.40 46.47 -10.95
C ALA A 24 -5.39 46.00 -9.89
N ARG A 25 -5.09 46.85 -8.90
CA ARG A 25 -4.23 46.49 -7.77
C ARG A 25 -4.88 45.41 -6.91
N ARG A 26 -6.17 45.54 -6.60
CA ARG A 26 -6.93 44.54 -5.83
C ARG A 26 -7.05 43.20 -6.58
N SER A 27 -7.28 43.23 -7.89
CA SER A 27 -7.33 42.00 -8.70
C SER A 27 -5.96 41.34 -8.79
N ALA A 28 -4.88 42.12 -8.91
CA ALA A 28 -3.52 41.60 -8.90
C ALA A 28 -3.18 40.92 -7.57
N THR A 29 -3.53 41.53 -6.43
CA THR A 29 -3.33 40.90 -5.11
C THR A 29 -4.15 39.63 -4.95
N ALA A 30 -5.41 39.63 -5.40
CA ALA A 30 -6.27 38.43 -5.37
C ALA A 30 -5.71 37.30 -6.25
N ALA A 31 -5.18 37.63 -7.44
CA ALA A 31 -4.56 36.65 -8.32
C ALA A 31 -3.29 36.04 -7.72
N VAL A 32 -2.46 36.84 -7.04
CA VAL A 32 -1.27 36.35 -6.32
C VAL A 32 -1.67 35.41 -5.18
N GLU A 33 -2.68 35.79 -4.39
CA GLU A 33 -3.19 34.95 -3.31
C GLU A 33 -3.75 33.62 -3.84
N MET A 34 -4.53 33.66 -4.92
CA MET A 34 -5.10 32.46 -5.52
C MET A 34 -4.01 31.55 -6.08
N ARG A 35 -2.99 32.10 -6.77
CA ARG A 35 -1.82 31.33 -7.22
C ARG A 35 -1.09 30.68 -6.05
N ALA A 36 -0.95 31.38 -4.92
CA ALA A 36 -0.34 30.81 -3.72
C ALA A 36 -1.18 29.68 -3.11
N LYS A 37 -2.52 29.76 -3.19
CA LYS A 37 -3.43 28.67 -2.79
C LYS A 37 -3.31 27.47 -3.73
N CYS A 38 -3.34 27.69 -5.05
CA CYS A 38 -3.15 26.61 -6.04
C CYS A 38 -1.81 25.90 -5.85
N ARG A 39 -0.69 26.64 -5.75
CA ARG A 39 0.63 26.02 -5.51
C ARG A 39 0.69 25.17 -4.24
N ARG A 40 0.02 25.61 -3.16
CA ARG A 40 -0.08 24.83 -1.93
C ARG A 40 -0.91 23.57 -2.13
N HIS A 41 -2.02 23.67 -2.86
CA HIS A 41 -2.85 22.51 -3.19
C HIS A 41 -2.10 21.51 -4.07
N ASP A 42 -1.40 21.97 -5.11
CA ASP A 42 -0.60 21.12 -5.98
C ASP A 42 0.52 20.41 -5.21
N ALA A 43 1.18 21.13 -4.29
CA ALA A 43 2.18 20.53 -3.39
C ALA A 43 1.56 19.45 -2.49
N TYR A 44 0.38 19.71 -1.92
CA TYR A 44 -0.35 18.75 -1.09
C TYR A 44 -0.77 17.51 -1.88
N VAL A 45 -1.33 17.68 -3.09
CA VAL A 45 -1.72 16.56 -3.95
C VAL A 45 -0.48 15.75 -4.36
N GLY A 46 0.63 16.41 -4.68
CA GLY A 46 1.89 15.74 -4.98
C GLY A 46 2.49 14.98 -3.80
N GLU A 47 2.32 15.47 -2.57
CA GLU A 47 2.69 14.74 -1.36
C GLU A 47 1.79 13.52 -1.13
N LEU A 48 0.47 13.67 -1.30
CA LEU A 48 -0.48 12.58 -1.17
C LEU A 48 -0.24 11.46 -2.20
N SER A 49 0.06 11.81 -3.45
CA SER A 49 0.41 10.81 -4.48
C SER A 49 1.63 10.00 -4.08
N ARG A 50 2.71 10.67 -3.65
CA ARG A 50 3.93 10.00 -3.18
C ARG A 50 3.67 9.09 -1.98
N TYR A 51 2.80 9.51 -1.07
CA TYR A 51 2.38 8.71 0.07
C TYR A 51 1.65 7.43 -0.37
N ILE A 52 0.70 7.54 -1.30
CA ILE A 52 -0.04 6.40 -1.85
C ILE A 52 0.90 5.44 -2.58
N ASP A 53 1.80 5.96 -3.42
CA ASP A 53 2.73 5.14 -4.20
C ASP A 53 3.71 4.40 -3.29
N SER A 54 4.23 5.06 -2.25
CA SER A 54 5.07 4.42 -1.23
C SER A 54 4.35 3.25 -0.56
N ARG A 55 3.07 3.42 -0.20
CA ARG A 55 2.27 2.35 0.41
C ARG A 55 1.99 1.18 -0.54
N ARG A 56 1.79 1.45 -1.83
CA ARG A 56 1.65 0.40 -2.85
C ARG A 56 2.94 -0.40 -2.98
N THR A 57 4.08 0.27 -3.11
CA THR A 57 5.39 -0.39 -3.16
C THR A 57 5.62 -1.28 -1.94
N LEU A 58 5.28 -0.81 -0.73
CA LEU A 58 5.39 -1.61 0.49
C LEU A 58 4.46 -2.83 0.46
N ALA A 59 3.25 -2.70 -0.09
CA ALA A 59 2.32 -3.82 -0.22
C ALA A 59 2.85 -4.87 -1.21
N ASP A 60 3.40 -4.44 -2.35
CA ASP A 60 3.97 -5.34 -3.35
C ASP A 60 5.20 -6.09 -2.81
N VAL A 61 6.05 -5.40 -2.04
CA VAL A 61 7.18 -6.03 -1.34
C VAL A 61 6.70 -7.06 -0.32
N ALA A 62 5.64 -6.74 0.45
CA ALA A 62 5.07 -7.66 1.42
C ALA A 62 4.47 -8.91 0.74
N ASP A 63 3.76 -8.74 -0.39
CA ASP A 63 3.19 -9.84 -1.17
C ASP A 63 4.30 -10.74 -1.74
N THR A 64 5.38 -10.14 -2.25
CA THR A 64 6.56 -10.87 -2.75
C THR A 64 7.24 -11.67 -1.63
N ALA A 65 7.44 -11.05 -0.47
CA ALA A 65 8.01 -11.73 0.70
C ALA A 65 7.12 -12.88 1.18
N GLY A 66 5.80 -12.68 1.21
CA GLY A 66 4.83 -13.72 1.54
C GLY A 66 4.90 -14.91 0.58
N ALA A 67 5.04 -14.66 -0.72
CA ALA A 67 5.22 -15.71 -1.73
C ALA A 67 6.53 -16.49 -1.52
N ALA A 68 7.63 -15.81 -1.20
CA ALA A 68 8.91 -16.45 -0.92
C ALA A 68 8.85 -17.34 0.33
N VAL A 69 8.17 -16.89 1.40
CA VAL A 69 7.95 -17.70 2.61
C VAL A 69 7.11 -18.93 2.29
N ASN A 70 6.05 -18.79 1.50
CA ASN A 70 5.23 -19.94 1.08
C ASN A 70 6.05 -20.96 0.29
N LEU A 71 6.87 -20.51 -0.65
CA LEU A 71 7.77 -21.38 -1.40
C LEU A 71 8.75 -22.10 -0.47
N GLY A 72 9.36 -21.37 0.48
CA GLY A 72 10.24 -21.96 1.49
C GLY A 72 9.55 -23.02 2.35
N ASN A 73 8.30 -22.76 2.76
CA ASN A 73 7.48 -23.73 3.48
C ASN A 73 7.23 -25.00 2.66
N THR A 74 6.88 -24.87 1.38
CA THR A 74 6.69 -26.00 0.47
C THR A 74 7.97 -26.81 0.28
N VAL A 75 9.11 -26.15 0.05
CA VAL A 75 10.40 -26.84 -0.11
C VAL A 75 10.79 -27.58 1.17
N THR A 76 10.61 -26.94 2.33
CA THR A 76 10.90 -27.54 3.63
C THR A 76 10.01 -28.74 3.88
N ARG A 77 8.69 -28.62 3.63
CA ARG A 77 7.73 -29.73 3.73
C ARG A 77 8.13 -30.91 2.87
N SER A 78 8.38 -30.67 1.57
CA SER A 78 8.78 -31.73 0.65
C SER A 78 10.09 -32.40 1.07
N SER A 79 11.08 -31.62 1.51
CA SER A 79 12.37 -32.16 1.98
C SER A 79 12.18 -33.00 3.25
N HIS A 80 11.36 -32.52 4.19
CA HIS A 80 11.03 -33.24 5.42
C HIS A 80 10.33 -34.56 5.13
N GLU A 81 9.32 -34.57 4.25
CA GLU A 81 8.60 -35.78 3.85
C GLU A 81 9.55 -36.85 3.26
N VAL A 82 10.47 -36.45 2.38
CA VAL A 82 11.47 -37.36 1.79
C VAL A 82 12.42 -37.93 2.84
N ILE A 83 12.98 -37.08 3.70
CA ILE A 83 13.95 -37.52 4.71
C ILE A 83 13.28 -38.37 5.79
N ALA A 84 12.06 -38.00 6.21
CA ALA A 84 11.30 -38.72 7.23
C ALA A 84 10.83 -40.11 6.75
N ALA A 85 10.62 -40.30 5.44
CA ALA A 85 10.24 -41.60 4.90
C ALA A 85 11.33 -42.68 5.10
N ILE A 86 12.62 -42.32 5.03
CA ILE A 86 13.75 -43.26 5.11
C ILE A 86 13.71 -44.16 6.36
N PRO A 87 13.64 -43.62 7.60
CA PRO A 87 13.60 -44.47 8.79
C PRO A 87 12.33 -45.33 8.86
N PHE A 88 11.18 -44.83 8.40
CA PHE A 88 9.96 -45.62 8.35
C PHE A 88 10.07 -46.78 7.38
N GLU A 89 10.58 -46.55 6.17
CA GLU A 89 10.84 -47.62 5.19
C GLU A 89 11.77 -48.70 5.75
N VAL A 90 12.82 -48.32 6.49
CA VAL A 90 13.71 -49.28 7.15
C VAL A 90 12.97 -50.11 8.20
N LEU A 91 12.20 -49.46 9.08
CA LEU A 91 11.48 -50.12 10.18
C LEU A 91 10.28 -50.96 9.71
N GLU A 92 9.63 -50.54 8.61
CA GLU A 92 8.52 -51.26 7.98
C GLU A 92 8.99 -52.57 7.32
N ASN A 93 10.23 -52.62 6.84
CA ASN A 93 10.82 -53.83 6.27
C ASN A 93 11.30 -54.85 7.33
N ILE A 94 11.23 -54.52 8.62
CA ILE A 94 11.59 -55.42 9.72
C ILE A 94 10.30 -56.00 10.33
N PRO A 95 10.07 -57.34 10.28
CA PRO A 95 8.82 -57.95 10.71
C PRO A 95 8.42 -57.62 12.16
N ALA A 96 9.39 -57.49 13.06
CA ALA A 96 9.16 -57.19 14.46
C ALA A 96 8.66 -55.75 14.72
N THR A 97 8.91 -54.81 13.80
CA THR A 97 8.58 -53.40 13.96
C THR A 97 7.59 -52.88 12.92
N SER A 98 7.24 -53.66 11.89
CA SER A 98 6.44 -53.22 10.75
C SER A 98 5.14 -52.51 11.14
N GLU A 99 4.28 -53.15 11.92
CA GLU A 99 2.96 -52.60 12.25
C GLU A 99 3.07 -51.35 13.13
N THR A 100 4.00 -51.36 14.10
CA THR A 100 4.27 -50.20 14.93
C THR A 100 4.83 -49.03 14.10
N ALA A 101 5.72 -49.31 13.14
CA ALA A 101 6.32 -48.30 12.28
C ALA A 101 5.26 -47.60 11.40
N LYS A 102 4.33 -48.35 10.82
CA LYS A 102 3.20 -47.79 10.05
C LYS A 102 2.32 -46.90 10.91
N ALA A 103 1.94 -47.36 12.12
CA ALA A 103 1.12 -46.56 13.03
C ALA A 103 1.82 -45.25 13.44
N VAL A 104 3.12 -45.29 13.73
CA VAL A 104 3.90 -44.10 14.06
C VAL A 104 4.04 -43.18 12.84
N ARG A 105 4.20 -43.73 11.64
CA ARG A 105 4.25 -42.95 10.38
C ARG A 105 2.97 -42.15 10.15
N GLU A 106 1.81 -42.77 10.32
CA GLU A 106 0.53 -42.07 10.19
C GLU A 106 0.42 -40.88 11.16
N VAL A 107 0.83 -41.07 12.42
CA VAL A 107 0.82 -40.01 13.43
C VAL A 107 1.83 -38.90 13.08
N HIS A 108 3.02 -39.29 12.62
CA HIS A 108 4.05 -38.34 12.18
C HIS A 108 3.54 -37.49 11.00
N ASP A 109 2.99 -38.12 9.97
CA ASP A 109 2.55 -37.44 8.75
C ASP A 109 1.36 -36.52 9.03
N ALA A 110 0.41 -36.95 9.88
CA ALA A 110 -0.68 -36.10 10.35
C ALA A 110 -0.18 -34.89 11.14
N THR A 111 0.79 -35.08 12.03
CA THR A 111 1.37 -33.98 12.83
C THR A 111 2.13 -33.01 11.93
N ALA A 112 2.93 -33.52 11.00
CA ALA A 112 3.69 -32.70 10.05
C ALA A 112 2.75 -31.86 9.17
N ALA A 113 1.67 -32.46 8.66
CA ALA A 113 0.67 -31.75 7.87
C ALA A 113 0.08 -30.56 8.65
N VAL A 114 -0.33 -30.76 9.91
CA VAL A 114 -0.85 -29.70 10.77
C VAL A 114 0.16 -28.56 10.95
N VAL A 115 1.43 -28.89 11.20
CA VAL A 115 2.49 -27.89 11.39
C VAL A 115 2.69 -27.05 10.13
N TYR A 116 2.85 -27.70 8.96
CA TYR A 116 3.09 -26.99 7.71
C TYR A 116 1.88 -26.16 7.26
N ASP A 117 0.67 -26.64 7.50
CA ASP A 117 -0.57 -25.91 7.20
C ASP A 117 -0.76 -24.71 8.14
N ALA A 118 -0.39 -24.84 9.41
CA ALA A 118 -0.39 -23.74 10.36
C ALA A 118 0.59 -22.63 9.95
N ILE A 119 1.79 -22.98 9.51
CA ILE A 119 2.76 -22.01 8.98
C ILE A 119 2.19 -21.26 7.78
N GLY A 120 1.59 -21.99 6.82
CA GLY A 120 0.94 -21.37 5.65
C GLY A 120 -0.20 -20.43 6.04
N THR A 121 -1.04 -20.83 6.98
CA THR A 121 -2.16 -20.03 7.48
C THR A 121 -1.69 -18.75 8.17
N VAL A 122 -0.67 -18.84 9.03
CA VAL A 122 -0.09 -17.66 9.70
C VAL A 122 0.50 -16.69 8.70
N ASN A 123 1.20 -17.18 7.68
CA ASN A 123 1.78 -16.34 6.63
C ASN A 123 0.69 -15.62 5.82
N GLN A 124 -0.39 -16.32 5.44
CA GLN A 124 -1.52 -15.70 4.74
C GLN A 124 -2.23 -14.65 5.60
N ALA A 125 -2.46 -14.94 6.89
CA ALA A 125 -3.08 -13.99 7.81
C ALA A 125 -2.22 -12.73 8.00
N LEU A 126 -0.90 -12.90 8.10
CA LEU A 126 0.04 -11.79 8.19
C LEU A 126 0.04 -10.93 6.91
N GLY A 127 0.08 -11.57 5.73
CA GLY A 127 0.00 -10.89 4.44
C GLY A 127 -1.28 -10.07 4.31
N ALA A 128 -2.44 -10.66 4.64
CA ALA A 128 -3.72 -9.97 4.63
C ALA A 128 -3.75 -8.76 5.59
N ALA A 129 -3.21 -8.92 6.81
CA ALA A 129 -3.14 -7.84 7.79
C ALA A 129 -2.22 -6.69 7.35
N LEU A 130 -1.06 -7.01 6.77
CA LEU A 130 -0.12 -6.03 6.22
C LEU A 130 -0.74 -5.27 5.03
N ARG A 131 -1.36 -5.99 4.10
CA ARG A 131 -2.02 -5.39 2.94
C ARG A 131 -3.14 -4.44 3.35
N ARG A 132 -3.97 -4.83 4.32
CA ARG A 132 -5.02 -3.96 4.88
C ARG A 132 -4.43 -2.70 5.51
N ARG A 133 -3.37 -2.85 6.32
CA ARG A 133 -2.68 -1.72 6.95
C ARG A 133 -2.11 -0.76 5.91
N LEU A 134 -1.51 -1.25 4.84
CA LEU A 134 -0.81 -0.46 3.83
C LEU A 134 -1.76 0.17 2.80
N THR A 135 -2.75 -0.58 2.33
CA THR A 135 -3.62 -0.13 1.23
C THR A 135 -4.97 0.40 1.69
N GLY A 136 -5.39 0.09 2.92
CA GLY A 136 -6.73 0.41 3.43
C GLY A 136 -7.86 -0.38 2.74
N LYS A 137 -7.54 -1.34 1.87
CA LYS A 137 -8.50 -2.22 1.20
C LYS A 137 -8.51 -3.60 1.84
N ASP A 138 -9.70 -4.15 2.06
CA ASP A 138 -9.92 -5.56 2.40
C ASP A 138 -9.96 -6.38 1.11
N GLN A 139 -8.94 -7.22 0.90
CA GLN A 139 -8.74 -8.18 -0.20
C GLN A 139 -8.66 -7.63 -1.66
N PRO A 140 -7.92 -8.32 -2.56
CA PRO A 140 -8.03 -8.08 -4.00
C PRO A 140 -9.43 -8.47 -4.49
N GLU A 141 -10.02 -7.63 -5.36
CA GLU A 141 -11.14 -8.07 -6.20
C GLU A 141 -10.71 -9.35 -6.94
N LYS A 142 -11.51 -10.40 -6.80
CA LYS A 142 -11.39 -11.66 -7.52
C LYS A 142 -11.66 -11.49 -9.00
#